data_AF-A0A6P0EZP1-F1
#
_entry.id   AF-A0A6P0EZP1-F1
#
_cell.length_a   1.000
_cell.length_b   1.000
_cell.length_c   1.000
_cell.angle_alpha   90.00
_cell.angle_beta   90.00
_cell.angle_gamma   90.00
#
_symmetry.space_group_name_H-M   'P 1'
#
loop_
_entity.id
_entity.type
_entity.pdbx_description
1 polymer ?
#
loop_
_entity_poly.entity_id
_entity_poly.type
_entity_poly.pdbx_seq_one_letter_code
_entity_poly.pdbx_strand_id
1 'polypeptide(L)'
;MSGPRVAVVVPVHDQSAWLPRALDGLLAQTVTDWEAVVVDDGSPAPEAVAAVVAGLPDARVRLLARADNRGLGATLNTGLDATGAPVVAYLPADDVWAPDHLGALLGCLADPEVVLARSGLSEPSDTQYAQLVQVAHRRTAHRWTERAELEADDLDRLFWHRLAGSGRTADTGRVTCTWTRHAGQRSRAIRESTDGGLNVFRSRYRVAQPLRFASTDSGDVDEVARYARFRDRTYPEPDGLSVLLVGELAFNPERVLTLRERGHRLTGLWTPDGLGDSTVGPLPFGHVPDLDRDTWRDGVAAPAPDVVWAQLNWRAVPFAHAVRSAFPDVPFVWHFKEAPQRSMVRGEWPLLADLVTGADACLLATAEERDWFAGALRGRVDPARLGVLDGDLPKRDWLDAPRSARLSDADGQPHTVVVGRPAGLDAEWLVELARRGVHTHLYGRVRAPGPTGSWTGWLDEALAAAPGHVHVHPAVGPESWVTELSRYDAGWLHRLPSDNDGELRRASWDDLNSPARLPVCLAAGLPLLQPDHPGQLVSVARALREDGTGLFYDSADGVADVLAGELATRAGARAALAVRERYTFDAHADRLVELFGSLAR
;
A
#
# COMPACT_ATOMS: atom_id res chain seq x y z
N MET A 1 -45.87 -19.41 -16.56
CA MET A 1 -45.62 -18.22 -15.73
C MET A 1 -44.56 -17.40 -16.44
N SER A 2 -44.74 -16.09 -16.64
CA SER A 2 -43.66 -15.24 -17.14
C SER A 2 -42.55 -15.22 -16.09
N GLY A 3 -41.29 -15.40 -16.50
CA GLY A 3 -40.14 -15.36 -15.58
C GLY A 3 -39.97 -14.00 -14.91
N PRO A 4 -39.06 -13.88 -13.92
CA PRO A 4 -38.80 -12.61 -13.24
C PRO A 4 -38.34 -11.53 -14.23
N ARG A 5 -38.84 -10.30 -14.06
CA ARG A 5 -38.42 -9.14 -14.88
C ARG A 5 -37.05 -8.64 -14.52
N VAL A 6 -36.65 -8.79 -13.26
CA VAL A 6 -35.35 -8.36 -12.74
C VAL A 6 -34.77 -9.38 -11.79
N ALA A 7 -33.48 -9.64 -11.91
CA ALA A 7 -32.72 -10.37 -10.91
C ALA A 7 -31.88 -9.40 -10.09
N VAL A 8 -31.85 -9.62 -8.78
CA VAL A 8 -31.02 -8.87 -7.85
C VAL A 8 -29.86 -9.75 -7.40
N VAL A 9 -28.64 -9.37 -7.77
CA VAL A 9 -27.43 -10.05 -7.30
C VAL A 9 -26.98 -9.38 -6.00
N VAL A 10 -26.87 -10.18 -4.94
CA VAL A 10 -26.49 -9.73 -3.59
C VAL A 10 -25.13 -10.34 -3.24
N PRO A 11 -24.00 -9.65 -3.52
CA PRO A 11 -22.68 -10.15 -3.15
C PRO A 11 -22.46 -10.02 -1.63
N VAL A 12 -21.92 -11.07 -1.01
CA VAL A 12 -21.61 -11.11 0.42
C VAL A 12 -20.23 -11.71 0.65
N HIS A 13 -19.41 -11.06 1.48
CA HIS A 13 -18.21 -11.66 2.08
C HIS A 13 -17.94 -10.97 3.41
N ASP A 14 -17.97 -11.71 4.52
CA ASP A 14 -17.73 -11.16 5.88
C ASP A 14 -18.66 -9.98 6.24
N GLN A 15 -19.92 -10.07 5.80
CA GLN A 15 -20.93 -9.01 5.96
C GLN A 15 -22.31 -9.54 6.41
N SER A 16 -22.33 -10.71 7.06
CA SER A 16 -23.59 -11.35 7.53
C SER A 16 -24.42 -10.45 8.44
N ALA A 17 -23.78 -9.58 9.24
CA ALA A 17 -24.45 -8.65 10.13
C ALA A 17 -25.23 -7.53 9.40
N TRP A 18 -24.88 -7.21 8.16
CA TRP A 18 -25.55 -6.18 7.37
C TRP A 18 -26.68 -6.75 6.50
N LEU A 19 -26.54 -8.01 6.10
CA LEU A 19 -27.40 -8.68 5.13
C LEU A 19 -28.91 -8.61 5.45
N PRO A 20 -29.39 -8.75 6.71
CA PRO A 20 -30.83 -8.64 7.00
C PRO A 20 -31.43 -7.31 6.55
N ARG A 21 -30.74 -6.19 6.83
CA ARG A 21 -31.21 -4.84 6.50
C ARG A 21 -31.30 -4.63 4.99
N ALA A 22 -30.35 -5.16 4.23
CA ALA A 22 -30.37 -5.10 2.78
C ALA A 22 -31.57 -5.91 2.23
N LEU A 23 -31.75 -7.15 2.69
CA LEU A 23 -32.82 -8.03 2.23
C LEU A 23 -34.22 -7.51 2.62
N ASP A 24 -34.38 -6.88 3.78
CA ASP A 24 -35.63 -6.21 4.16
C ASP A 24 -36.01 -5.09 3.16
N GLY A 25 -35.02 -4.30 2.71
CA GLY A 25 -35.22 -3.28 1.68
C GLY A 25 -35.64 -3.86 0.32
N LEU A 26 -35.13 -5.04 -0.02
CA LEU A 26 -35.54 -5.77 -1.22
C LEU A 26 -36.94 -6.37 -1.09
N LEU A 27 -37.31 -6.92 0.07
CA LEU A 27 -38.64 -7.47 0.32
C LEU A 27 -39.72 -6.38 0.32
N ALA A 28 -39.36 -5.15 0.69
CA ALA A 28 -40.24 -3.99 0.65
C ALA A 28 -40.48 -3.40 -0.75
N GLN A 29 -39.89 -3.98 -1.82
CA GLN A 29 -40.06 -3.43 -3.17
C GLN A 29 -41.51 -3.52 -3.67
N THR A 30 -41.97 -2.43 -4.28
CA THR A 30 -43.28 -2.30 -4.94
C THR A 30 -43.39 -3.16 -6.20
N VAL A 31 -42.26 -3.42 -6.86
CA VAL A 31 -42.14 -4.40 -7.94
C VAL A 31 -42.11 -5.80 -7.30
N THR A 32 -42.96 -6.72 -7.78
CA THR A 32 -43.11 -8.05 -7.17
C THR A 32 -42.50 -9.18 -7.99
N ASP A 33 -42.27 -8.97 -9.29
CA ASP A 33 -41.75 -9.96 -10.24
C ASP A 33 -40.22 -9.90 -10.36
N TRP A 34 -39.55 -10.07 -9.21
CA TRP A 34 -38.10 -10.18 -9.12
C TRP A 34 -37.67 -11.53 -8.55
N GLU A 35 -36.40 -11.89 -8.79
CA GLU A 35 -35.68 -12.94 -8.06
C GLU A 35 -34.40 -12.36 -7.45
N ALA A 36 -33.85 -13.01 -6.42
CA ALA A 36 -32.62 -12.58 -5.77
C ALA A 36 -31.65 -13.74 -5.60
N VAL A 37 -30.39 -13.49 -5.96
CA VAL A 37 -29.29 -14.44 -5.82
C VAL A 37 -28.30 -13.86 -4.85
N VAL A 38 -28.33 -14.34 -3.61
CA VAL A 38 -27.31 -14.07 -2.60
C VAL A 38 -26.11 -14.95 -2.93
N VAL A 39 -24.96 -14.34 -3.15
CA VAL A 39 -23.71 -15.05 -3.44
C VAL A 39 -22.73 -14.80 -2.31
N ASP A 40 -22.52 -15.82 -1.48
CA ASP A 40 -21.49 -15.81 -0.43
C ASP A 40 -20.14 -16.22 -1.02
N ASP A 41 -19.22 -15.26 -1.10
CA ASP A 41 -17.88 -15.42 -1.67
C ASP A 41 -16.88 -15.89 -0.61
N GLY A 42 -17.18 -17.03 0.02
CA GLY A 42 -16.33 -17.67 1.01
C GLY A 42 -16.16 -16.83 2.29
N SER A 43 -17.26 -16.36 2.89
CA SER A 43 -17.21 -15.69 4.18
C SER A 43 -16.53 -16.57 5.24
N PRO A 44 -15.79 -16.00 6.21
CA PRO A 44 -15.20 -16.76 7.32
C PRO A 44 -16.23 -17.47 8.21
N ALA A 45 -17.45 -16.95 8.28
CA ALA A 45 -18.59 -17.51 9.02
C ALA A 45 -19.79 -17.75 8.06
N PRO A 46 -19.71 -18.75 7.15
CA PRO A 46 -20.71 -18.98 6.11
C PRO A 46 -22.08 -19.39 6.68
N GLU A 47 -22.11 -20.06 7.82
CA GLU A 47 -23.34 -20.44 8.53
C GLU A 47 -24.16 -19.23 8.98
N ALA A 48 -23.51 -18.10 9.30
CA ALA A 48 -24.20 -16.86 9.65
C ALA A 48 -24.92 -16.26 8.44
N VAL A 49 -24.32 -16.32 7.26
CA VAL A 49 -24.96 -15.90 6.00
C VAL A 49 -26.13 -16.82 5.66
N ALA A 50 -25.92 -18.13 5.77
CA ALA A 50 -26.96 -19.13 5.51
C ALA A 50 -28.16 -18.99 6.45
N ALA A 51 -27.94 -18.72 7.74
CA ALA A 51 -29.00 -18.51 8.72
C ALA A 51 -29.88 -17.30 8.38
N VAL A 52 -29.28 -16.20 7.92
CA VAL A 52 -30.04 -15.00 7.49
C VAL A 52 -30.95 -15.35 6.31
N VAL A 53 -30.43 -16.00 5.26
CA VAL A 53 -31.23 -16.33 4.08
C VAL A 53 -32.30 -17.38 4.40
N ALA A 54 -31.98 -18.41 5.18
CA ALA A 54 -32.94 -19.45 5.56
C ALA A 54 -34.06 -18.93 6.48
N GLY A 55 -33.80 -17.84 7.22
CA GLY A 55 -34.79 -17.17 8.06
C GLY A 55 -35.83 -16.35 7.28
N LEU A 56 -35.63 -16.13 5.98
CA LEU A 56 -36.56 -15.36 5.15
C LEU A 56 -37.70 -16.25 4.63
N PRO A 57 -38.98 -15.89 4.86
CA PRO A 57 -40.13 -16.63 4.34
C PRO A 57 -40.43 -16.29 2.86
N ASP A 58 -39.41 -16.12 2.02
CA ASP A 58 -39.58 -15.70 0.62
C ASP A 58 -38.75 -16.56 -0.34
N ALA A 59 -39.44 -17.37 -1.14
CA ALA A 59 -38.83 -18.30 -2.09
C ALA A 59 -38.14 -17.62 -3.29
N ARG A 60 -38.28 -16.30 -3.45
CA ARG A 60 -37.58 -15.53 -4.49
C ARG A 60 -36.10 -15.32 -4.18
N VAL A 61 -35.69 -15.50 -2.91
CA VAL A 61 -34.31 -15.33 -2.46
C VAL A 61 -33.63 -16.70 -2.37
N ARG A 62 -32.49 -16.87 -3.06
CA ARG A 62 -31.67 -18.08 -2.97
C ARG A 62 -30.23 -17.75 -2.61
N LEU A 63 -29.57 -18.66 -1.90
CA LEU A 63 -28.17 -18.58 -1.54
C LEU A 63 -27.32 -19.49 -2.44
N LEU A 64 -26.22 -18.95 -2.96
CA LEU A 64 -25.11 -19.68 -3.56
C LEU A 64 -23.87 -19.41 -2.72
N ALA A 65 -23.40 -20.43 -1.99
CA ALA A 65 -22.21 -20.33 -1.17
C ALA A 65 -20.99 -20.93 -1.88
N ARG A 66 -19.86 -20.25 -1.76
CA ARG A 66 -18.55 -20.72 -2.23
C ARG A 66 -17.69 -21.15 -1.06
N ALA A 67 -16.77 -22.07 -1.31
CA ALA A 67 -15.75 -22.47 -0.34
C ALA A 67 -14.70 -21.38 -0.12
N ASP A 68 -14.31 -20.67 -1.19
CA ASP A 68 -13.19 -19.75 -1.18
C ASP A 68 -13.57 -18.37 -1.76
N ASN A 69 -12.91 -17.32 -1.26
CA ASN A 69 -13.07 -15.95 -1.75
C ASN A 69 -12.39 -15.75 -3.12
N ARG A 70 -13.18 -15.52 -4.17
CA ARG A 70 -12.68 -15.29 -5.54
C ARG A 70 -12.75 -13.83 -6.00
N GLY A 71 -13.29 -12.95 -5.16
CA GLY A 71 -13.40 -11.52 -5.41
C GLY A 71 -14.71 -11.09 -6.04
N LEU A 72 -14.92 -9.78 -6.05
CA LEU A 72 -16.20 -9.16 -6.41
C LEU A 72 -16.63 -9.53 -7.84
N GLY A 73 -15.75 -9.42 -8.83
CA GLY A 73 -16.10 -9.73 -10.22
C GLY A 73 -16.58 -11.17 -10.41
N ALA A 74 -15.86 -12.14 -9.83
CA ALA A 74 -16.27 -13.54 -9.86
C ALA A 74 -17.61 -13.75 -9.16
N THR A 75 -17.83 -13.10 -8.02
CA THR A 75 -19.09 -13.16 -7.25
C THR A 75 -20.28 -12.69 -8.08
N LEU A 76 -20.13 -11.53 -8.72
CA LEU A 76 -21.14 -10.95 -9.58
C LEU A 76 -21.39 -11.82 -10.82
N ASN A 77 -20.34 -12.38 -11.44
CA ASN A 77 -20.49 -13.31 -12.57
C ASN A 77 -21.28 -14.58 -12.19
N THR A 78 -21.07 -15.15 -10.99
CA THR A 78 -21.91 -16.27 -10.51
C THR A 78 -23.37 -15.88 -10.32
N GLY A 79 -23.64 -14.67 -9.83
CA GLY A 79 -25.00 -14.15 -9.78
C GLY A 79 -25.63 -14.05 -11.17
N LEU A 80 -24.88 -13.53 -12.15
CA LEU A 80 -25.32 -13.41 -13.55
C LEU A 80 -25.59 -14.79 -14.19
N ASP A 81 -24.79 -15.81 -13.88
CA ASP A 81 -24.96 -17.17 -14.39
C ASP A 81 -26.18 -17.88 -13.82
N ALA A 82 -26.54 -17.56 -12.58
CA ALA A 82 -27.64 -18.20 -11.90
C ALA A 82 -29.02 -17.73 -12.36
N THR A 83 -29.12 -16.60 -13.07
CA THR A 83 -30.40 -15.99 -13.48
C THR A 83 -30.60 -15.98 -14.99
N GLY A 84 -31.87 -16.03 -15.42
CA GLY A 84 -32.31 -15.76 -16.80
C GLY A 84 -33.07 -14.44 -16.97
N ALA A 85 -33.18 -13.62 -15.91
CA ALA A 85 -33.95 -12.38 -15.95
C ALA A 85 -33.39 -11.39 -17.00
N PRO A 86 -34.24 -10.63 -17.70
CA PRO A 86 -33.80 -9.71 -18.75
C PRO A 86 -33.12 -8.44 -18.20
N VAL A 87 -33.31 -8.13 -16.92
CA VAL A 87 -32.67 -7.02 -16.21
C VAL A 87 -31.93 -7.55 -14.99
N VAL A 88 -30.78 -6.96 -14.69
CA VAL A 88 -29.99 -7.27 -13.50
C VAL A 88 -29.79 -5.99 -12.69
N ALA A 89 -30.02 -6.06 -11.38
CA ALA A 89 -29.71 -5.03 -10.40
C ALA A 89 -28.78 -5.61 -9.33
N TYR A 90 -28.10 -4.75 -8.57
CA TYR A 90 -27.12 -5.16 -7.58
C TYR A 90 -27.41 -4.54 -6.22
N LEU A 91 -27.45 -5.36 -5.18
CA LEU A 91 -27.66 -4.91 -3.82
C LEU A 91 -26.53 -5.46 -2.95
N PRO A 92 -25.44 -4.70 -2.75
CA PRO A 92 -24.42 -5.04 -1.77
C PRO A 92 -25.04 -5.29 -0.38
N ALA A 93 -24.49 -6.25 0.37
CA ALA A 93 -25.05 -6.68 1.66
C ALA A 93 -25.08 -5.55 2.72
N ASP A 94 -24.23 -4.55 2.55
CA ASP A 94 -24.10 -3.37 3.40
C ASP A 94 -24.98 -2.19 2.97
N ASP A 95 -25.74 -2.29 1.88
CA ASP A 95 -26.52 -1.17 1.33
C ASP A 95 -28.05 -1.34 1.46
N VAL A 96 -28.80 -0.26 1.20
CA VAL A 96 -30.27 -0.24 1.39
C VAL A 96 -31.00 0.40 0.22
N TRP A 97 -32.16 -0.16 -0.13
CA TRP A 97 -33.09 0.37 -1.12
C TRP A 97 -34.37 0.91 -0.50
N ALA A 98 -34.90 1.99 -1.06
CA ALA A 98 -36.26 2.46 -0.82
C ALA A 98 -37.27 1.56 -1.56
N PRO A 99 -38.54 1.44 -1.10
CA PRO A 99 -39.57 0.57 -1.70
C PRO A 99 -39.82 0.72 -3.21
N ASP A 100 -39.43 1.84 -3.81
CA ASP A 100 -39.68 2.17 -5.21
C ASP A 100 -38.41 2.17 -6.08
N HIS A 101 -37.28 1.68 -5.55
CA HIS A 101 -35.99 1.63 -6.25
C HIS A 101 -36.05 0.84 -7.55
N LEU A 102 -36.50 -0.42 -7.52
CA LEU A 102 -36.60 -1.26 -8.72
C LEU A 102 -37.58 -0.66 -9.73
N GLY A 103 -38.69 -0.09 -9.25
CA GLY A 103 -39.69 0.56 -10.10
C GLY A 103 -39.11 1.75 -10.87
N ALA A 104 -38.32 2.60 -10.19
CA ALA A 104 -37.65 3.74 -10.80
C ALA A 104 -36.67 3.30 -11.90
N LEU A 105 -35.82 2.31 -11.61
CA LEU A 105 -34.84 1.80 -12.57
C LEU A 105 -35.49 1.13 -13.79
N LEU A 106 -36.52 0.30 -13.56
CA LEU A 106 -37.26 -0.36 -14.63
C LEU A 106 -38.04 0.64 -15.50
N GLY A 107 -38.46 1.78 -14.94
CA GLY A 107 -39.07 2.87 -15.69
C GLY A 107 -38.12 3.44 -16.76
N CYS A 108 -36.86 3.67 -16.41
CA CYS A 108 -35.83 4.09 -17.38
C CYS A 108 -35.55 2.99 -18.41
N LEU A 109 -35.45 1.73 -17.97
CA LEU A 109 -35.24 0.57 -18.84
C LEU A 109 -36.48 0.15 -19.64
N ALA A 110 -37.59 0.90 -19.60
CA ALA A 110 -38.69 0.70 -20.53
C ALA A 110 -38.32 1.16 -21.96
N ASP A 111 -37.40 2.13 -22.06
CA ASP A 111 -36.80 2.54 -23.33
C ASP A 111 -35.78 1.46 -23.78
N PRO A 112 -35.95 0.85 -24.97
CA PRO A 112 -35.04 -0.18 -25.47
C PRO A 112 -33.62 0.33 -25.71
N GLU A 113 -33.41 1.63 -25.91
CA GLU A 113 -32.08 2.22 -26.10
C GLU A 113 -31.30 2.41 -24.80
N VAL A 114 -31.99 2.36 -23.65
CA VAL A 114 -31.35 2.45 -22.34
C VAL A 114 -30.85 1.07 -21.94
N VAL A 115 -29.53 0.96 -21.75
CA VAL A 115 -28.87 -0.27 -21.33
C VAL A 115 -28.50 -0.28 -19.85
N LEU A 116 -28.29 0.90 -19.26
CA LEU A 116 -27.95 1.10 -17.85
C LEU A 116 -28.84 2.22 -17.28
N ALA A 117 -29.53 1.95 -16.17
CA ALA A 117 -30.27 2.93 -15.41
C ALA A 117 -29.57 3.19 -14.07
N ARG A 118 -29.57 4.44 -13.61
CA ARG A 118 -28.93 4.86 -12.36
C ARG A 118 -29.88 5.67 -11.49
N SER A 119 -29.88 5.38 -10.19
CA SER A 119 -30.56 6.19 -9.17
C SER A 119 -29.58 7.02 -8.35
N GLY A 120 -30.09 8.12 -7.77
CA GLY A 120 -29.35 8.94 -6.84
C GLY A 120 -29.16 8.25 -5.49
N LEU A 121 -28.06 8.58 -4.81
CA LEU A 121 -27.77 8.14 -3.44
C LEU A 121 -28.26 9.17 -2.43
N SER A 122 -28.77 8.70 -1.28
CA SER A 122 -29.10 9.58 -0.15
C SER A 122 -27.86 10.25 0.44
N GLU A 123 -26.73 9.56 0.39
CA GLU A 123 -25.41 10.09 0.70
C GLU A 123 -24.52 9.96 -0.54
N PRO A 124 -23.90 11.04 -1.03
CA PRO A 124 -23.03 10.95 -2.21
C PRO A 124 -21.91 9.93 -2.01
N SER A 125 -21.55 9.17 -3.04
CA SER A 125 -20.27 8.45 -3.03
C SER A 125 -19.13 9.45 -3.15
N ASP A 126 -17.97 9.11 -2.63
CA ASP A 126 -16.72 9.83 -2.86
C ASP A 126 -15.98 9.34 -4.12
N THR A 127 -16.66 8.54 -4.94
CA THR A 127 -16.17 7.92 -6.17
C THR A 127 -16.75 8.60 -7.41
N GLN A 128 -16.00 8.59 -8.52
CA GLN A 128 -16.43 9.16 -9.81
C GLN A 128 -17.34 8.24 -10.65
N TYR A 129 -17.42 6.96 -10.30
CA TYR A 129 -18.20 5.93 -10.97
C TYR A 129 -19.48 5.59 -10.20
N ALA A 130 -20.46 5.01 -10.90
CA ALA A 130 -21.70 4.54 -10.28
C ALA A 130 -21.44 3.33 -9.38
N GLN A 131 -22.03 3.35 -8.18
CA GLN A 131 -22.00 2.24 -7.24
C GLN A 131 -22.99 1.14 -7.63
N LEU A 132 -22.72 -0.10 -7.22
CA LEU A 132 -23.57 -1.26 -7.48
C LEU A 132 -25.03 -1.02 -7.05
N VAL A 133 -25.23 -0.51 -5.83
CA VAL A 133 -26.54 -0.21 -5.25
C VAL A 133 -27.40 0.74 -6.07
N GLN A 134 -26.79 1.56 -6.94
CA GLN A 134 -27.51 2.59 -7.69
C GLN A 134 -28.14 2.08 -8.98
N VAL A 135 -27.71 0.92 -9.48
CA VAL A 135 -27.88 0.62 -10.91
C VAL A 135 -28.64 -0.67 -11.19
N ALA A 136 -29.35 -0.64 -12.32
CA ALA A 136 -29.79 -1.84 -13.01
C ALA A 136 -29.44 -1.72 -14.50
N HIS A 137 -29.16 -2.84 -15.15
CA HIS A 137 -28.88 -2.87 -16.57
C HIS A 137 -29.58 -4.04 -17.26
N ARG A 138 -29.73 -3.93 -18.58
CA ARG A 138 -30.18 -5.06 -19.40
C ARG A 138 -29.15 -6.19 -19.33
N ARG A 139 -29.61 -7.43 -19.25
CA ARG A 139 -28.72 -8.60 -19.33
C ARG A 139 -27.98 -8.55 -20.68
N THR A 140 -26.66 -8.69 -20.62
CA THR A 140 -25.79 -8.76 -21.80
C THR A 140 -24.88 -9.98 -21.70
N ALA A 141 -24.07 -10.21 -22.73
CA ALA A 141 -23.01 -11.23 -22.69
C ALA A 141 -21.73 -10.75 -21.96
N HIS A 142 -21.66 -9.46 -21.58
CA HIS A 142 -20.50 -8.92 -20.90
C HIS A 142 -20.33 -9.55 -19.51
N ARG A 143 -19.08 -9.69 -19.07
CA ARG A 143 -18.72 -10.20 -17.75
C ARG A 143 -17.97 -9.14 -16.95
N TRP A 144 -18.10 -9.22 -15.63
CA TRP A 144 -17.25 -8.48 -14.71
C TRP A 144 -15.82 -9.00 -14.82
N THR A 145 -14.85 -8.08 -14.84
CA THR A 145 -13.42 -8.43 -14.75
C THR A 145 -13.17 -9.16 -13.43
N GLU A 146 -12.55 -10.34 -13.47
CA GLU A 146 -12.23 -11.10 -12.26
C GLU A 146 -10.88 -10.67 -11.68
N ARG A 147 -10.67 -10.92 -10.37
CA ARG A 147 -9.46 -10.54 -9.63
C ARG A 147 -8.15 -10.98 -10.32
N ALA A 148 -8.16 -12.15 -10.97
CA ALA A 148 -6.99 -12.67 -11.69
C ALA A 148 -6.56 -11.80 -12.88
N GLU A 149 -7.48 -11.01 -13.43
CA GLU A 149 -7.23 -10.05 -14.50
C GLU A 149 -6.89 -8.67 -13.92
N LEU A 150 -7.74 -8.15 -13.03
CA LEU A 150 -7.56 -6.86 -12.35
C LEU A 150 -8.47 -6.77 -11.11
N GLU A 151 -7.89 -6.37 -9.99
CA GLU A 151 -8.64 -5.92 -8.81
C GLU A 151 -8.60 -4.40 -8.74
N ALA A 152 -9.76 -3.74 -8.76
CA ALA A 152 -9.84 -2.28 -8.70
C ALA A 152 -11.05 -1.78 -7.90
N ASP A 153 -10.95 -0.59 -7.31
CA ASP A 153 -12.13 0.09 -6.77
C ASP A 153 -13.03 0.60 -7.90
N ASP A 154 -12.44 1.02 -9.03
CA ASP A 154 -13.13 1.57 -10.19
C ASP A 154 -14.03 0.56 -10.93
N LEU A 155 -15.32 0.60 -10.60
CA LEU A 155 -16.34 -0.26 -11.22
C LEU A 155 -16.55 0.05 -12.72
N ASP A 156 -16.16 1.24 -13.20
CA ASP A 156 -16.20 1.54 -14.63
C ASP A 156 -15.17 0.72 -15.39
N ARG A 157 -13.93 0.63 -14.88
CA ARG A 157 -12.89 -0.26 -15.42
C ARG A 157 -13.28 -1.74 -15.31
N LEU A 158 -13.96 -2.13 -14.23
CA LEU A 158 -14.36 -3.53 -14.03
C LEU A 158 -15.54 -3.96 -14.90
N PHE A 159 -16.46 -3.06 -15.26
CA PHE A 159 -17.62 -3.43 -16.07
C PHE A 159 -18.35 -2.29 -16.79
N TRP A 160 -18.58 -1.13 -16.16
CA TRP A 160 -19.56 -0.17 -16.70
C TRP A 160 -19.21 0.39 -18.09
N HIS A 161 -17.92 0.58 -18.41
CA HIS A 161 -17.51 1.04 -19.74
C HIS A 161 -17.97 0.09 -20.86
N ARG A 162 -18.03 -1.23 -20.60
CA ARG A 162 -18.47 -2.25 -21.58
C ARG A 162 -19.96 -2.12 -21.87
N LEU A 163 -20.76 -1.81 -20.85
CA LEU A 163 -22.19 -1.58 -21.00
C LEU A 163 -22.47 -0.26 -21.72
N ALA A 164 -21.77 0.81 -21.35
CA ALA A 164 -21.95 2.13 -21.97
C ALA A 164 -21.67 2.12 -23.49
N GLY A 165 -20.77 1.27 -23.97
CA GLY A 165 -20.54 1.05 -25.40
C GLY A 165 -21.71 0.39 -26.15
N SER A 166 -22.70 -0.14 -25.44
CA SER A 166 -23.82 -0.92 -26.01
C SER A 166 -25.15 -0.16 -26.07
N GLY A 167 -25.22 1.07 -25.54
CA GLY A 167 -26.43 1.90 -25.54
C GLY A 167 -26.35 3.08 -24.57
N ARG A 168 -27.46 3.76 -24.32
CA ARG A 168 -27.49 4.95 -23.44
C ARG A 168 -27.62 4.58 -21.96
N THR A 169 -27.00 5.39 -21.11
CA THR A 169 -27.26 5.41 -19.66
C THR A 169 -28.34 6.44 -19.35
N ALA A 170 -29.29 6.12 -18.46
CA ALA A 170 -30.34 7.04 -18.04
C ALA A 170 -30.38 7.19 -16.52
N ASP A 171 -30.61 8.42 -16.06
CA ASP A 171 -30.82 8.74 -14.65
C ASP A 171 -32.31 8.76 -14.31
N THR A 172 -32.67 8.15 -13.18
CA THR A 172 -34.06 8.17 -12.68
C THR A 172 -34.51 9.55 -12.20
N GLY A 173 -33.57 10.46 -11.92
CA GLY A 173 -33.84 11.76 -11.30
C GLY A 173 -34.33 11.68 -9.85
N ARG A 174 -34.27 10.50 -9.23
CA ARG A 174 -34.77 10.22 -7.88
C ARG A 174 -33.66 9.63 -7.02
N VAL A 175 -33.72 9.89 -5.72
CA VAL A 175 -32.89 9.23 -4.71
C VAL A 175 -33.68 8.05 -4.14
N THR A 176 -33.23 6.83 -4.40
CA THR A 176 -33.97 5.62 -3.96
C THR A 176 -33.07 4.56 -3.33
N CYS A 177 -31.81 4.89 -3.04
CA CYS A 177 -30.86 3.99 -2.41
C CYS A 177 -29.88 4.73 -1.50
N THR A 178 -29.32 3.99 -0.54
CA THR A 178 -28.30 4.46 0.39
C THR A 178 -27.05 3.60 0.23
N TRP A 179 -25.92 4.26 -0.05
CA TRP A 179 -24.60 3.66 -0.02
C TRP A 179 -24.01 3.84 1.39
N THR A 180 -23.96 2.76 2.16
CA THR A 180 -23.65 2.84 3.60
C THR A 180 -22.16 3.01 3.81
N ARG A 181 -21.75 4.12 4.44
CA ARG A 181 -20.35 4.38 4.76
C ARG A 181 -19.94 3.71 6.08
N HIS A 182 -18.90 2.88 6.04
CA HIS A 182 -18.29 2.27 7.23
C HIS A 182 -16.86 1.83 6.94
N ALA A 183 -16.06 1.60 8.00
CA ALA A 183 -14.64 1.24 7.85
C ALA A 183 -14.41 -0.11 7.13
N GLY A 184 -15.44 -0.96 7.03
CA GLY A 184 -15.38 -2.28 6.42
C GLY A 184 -15.61 -2.34 4.91
N GLN A 185 -15.85 -1.21 4.25
CA GLN A 185 -16.16 -1.20 2.82
C GLN A 185 -14.96 -1.66 1.97
N ARG A 186 -15.23 -2.41 0.91
CA ARG A 186 -14.19 -2.88 -0.03
C ARG A 186 -13.40 -1.73 -0.65
N SER A 187 -14.05 -0.66 -1.08
CA SER A 187 -13.39 0.50 -1.68
C SER A 187 -12.39 1.15 -0.72
N ARG A 188 -12.71 1.19 0.58
CA ARG A 188 -11.80 1.73 1.61
C ARG A 188 -10.59 0.84 1.86
N ALA A 189 -10.75 -0.48 1.71
CA ALA A 189 -9.61 -1.40 1.79
C ALA A 189 -8.64 -1.25 0.61
N ILE A 190 -9.11 -0.74 -0.54
CA ILE A 190 -8.31 -0.54 -1.75
C ILE A 190 -7.59 0.82 -1.75
N ARG A 191 -8.27 1.86 -1.27
CA ARG A 191 -7.85 3.26 -1.43
C ARG A 191 -6.92 3.74 -0.33
N GLU A 192 -5.79 4.33 -0.72
CA GLU A 192 -4.79 4.86 0.22
C GLU A 192 -5.33 6.07 1.01
N SER A 193 -6.27 6.83 0.45
CA SER A 193 -6.91 7.95 1.15
C SER A 193 -7.70 7.55 2.40
N THR A 194 -7.92 6.26 2.60
CA THR A 194 -8.64 5.70 3.75
C THR A 194 -7.81 4.69 4.54
N ASP A 195 -6.48 4.81 4.50
CA ASP A 195 -5.52 3.84 5.05
C ASP A 195 -5.65 2.43 4.43
N GLY A 196 -6.26 2.32 3.25
CA GLY A 196 -6.28 1.11 2.44
C GLY A 196 -5.03 0.97 1.59
N GLY A 197 -5.06 0.04 0.64
CA GLY A 197 -3.98 -0.21 -0.30
C GLY A 197 -3.90 -1.67 -0.67
N LEU A 198 -2.97 -2.00 -1.56
CA LEU A 198 -2.74 -3.37 -2.04
C LEU A 198 -2.58 -4.39 -0.90
N ASN A 199 -1.75 -4.06 0.11
CA ASN A 199 -1.44 -4.99 1.19
C ASN A 199 -2.57 -5.09 2.23
N VAL A 200 -3.27 -3.98 2.50
CA VAL A 200 -4.47 -3.98 3.37
C VAL A 200 -5.59 -4.79 2.73
N PHE A 201 -5.84 -4.59 1.44
CA PHE A 201 -6.79 -5.39 0.67
C PHE A 201 -6.42 -6.87 0.73
N ARG A 202 -5.16 -7.21 0.40
CA ARG A 202 -4.66 -8.58 0.43
C ARG A 202 -4.88 -9.25 1.79
N SER A 203 -4.44 -8.62 2.87
CA SER A 203 -4.54 -9.18 4.23
C SER A 203 -6.00 -9.37 4.66
N ARG A 204 -6.86 -8.38 4.36
CA ARG A 204 -8.29 -8.45 4.64
C ARG A 204 -8.96 -9.65 3.96
N TYR A 205 -8.70 -9.83 2.67
CA TYR A 205 -9.34 -10.88 1.85
C TYR A 205 -8.51 -12.16 1.74
N ARG A 206 -7.43 -12.30 2.53
CA ARG A 206 -6.53 -13.47 2.54
C ARG A 206 -6.01 -13.87 1.16
N VAL A 207 -5.66 -12.89 0.33
CA VAL A 207 -5.23 -13.13 -1.05
C VAL A 207 -3.76 -13.58 -1.10
N ALA A 208 -3.51 -14.85 -1.40
CA ALA A 208 -2.14 -15.36 -1.48
C ALA A 208 -1.43 -15.05 -2.81
N GLN A 209 -2.18 -14.89 -3.88
CA GLN A 209 -1.64 -14.75 -5.23
C GLN A 209 -1.18 -13.31 -5.52
N PRO A 210 -0.23 -13.10 -6.43
CA PRO A 210 0.11 -11.77 -6.93
C PRO A 210 -1.07 -11.15 -7.67
N LEU A 211 -1.24 -9.84 -7.52
CA LEU A 211 -2.36 -9.07 -8.06
C LEU A 211 -1.92 -8.12 -9.17
N ARG A 212 -2.80 -7.95 -10.15
CA ARG A 212 -2.89 -6.69 -10.89
C ARG A 212 -3.90 -5.83 -10.16
N PHE A 213 -3.45 -4.71 -9.64
CA PHE A 213 -4.21 -3.92 -8.69
C PHE A 213 -4.27 -2.48 -9.17
N ALA A 214 -5.43 -1.85 -9.07
CA ALA A 214 -5.59 -0.44 -9.39
C ALA A 214 -6.41 0.28 -8.31
N SER A 215 -5.91 1.40 -7.84
CA SER A 215 -6.66 2.34 -7.02
C SER A 215 -6.83 3.65 -7.76
N THR A 216 -8.03 4.23 -7.68
CA THR A 216 -8.29 5.59 -8.21
C THR A 216 -7.44 6.69 -7.56
N ASP A 217 -6.87 6.46 -6.38
CA ASP A 217 -6.08 7.45 -5.64
C ASP A 217 -4.58 7.13 -5.46
N SER A 218 -4.11 5.97 -5.94
CA SER A 218 -2.68 5.61 -5.91
C SER A 218 -2.14 5.00 -7.20
N GLY A 219 -2.99 4.65 -8.16
CA GLY A 219 -2.59 4.17 -9.48
C GLY A 219 -2.55 2.65 -9.61
N ASP A 220 -1.82 2.17 -10.62
CA ASP A 220 -1.79 0.77 -11.02
C ASP A 220 -0.50 0.08 -10.53
N VAL A 221 -0.63 -1.17 -10.07
CA VAL A 221 0.47 -2.06 -9.65
C VAL A 221 0.28 -3.42 -10.30
N ASP A 222 1.31 -3.91 -11.01
CA ASP A 222 1.34 -5.28 -11.55
C ASP A 222 2.39 -6.10 -10.80
N GLU A 223 1.97 -6.78 -9.73
CA GLU A 223 2.84 -7.68 -8.96
C GLU A 223 3.23 -8.93 -9.76
N VAL A 224 2.39 -9.35 -10.71
CA VAL A 224 2.67 -10.52 -11.54
C VAL A 224 3.93 -10.24 -12.35
N ALA A 225 4.03 -9.08 -12.98
CA ALA A 225 5.21 -8.65 -13.73
C ALA A 225 6.38 -8.29 -12.79
N ARG A 226 6.13 -7.47 -11.76
CA ARG A 226 7.17 -6.99 -10.83
C ARG A 226 7.94 -8.13 -10.17
N TYR A 227 7.22 -9.14 -9.69
CA TYR A 227 7.80 -10.22 -8.89
C TYR A 227 8.10 -11.50 -9.68
N ALA A 228 7.82 -11.55 -11.00
CA ALA A 228 8.07 -12.72 -11.85
C ALA A 228 9.50 -13.28 -11.67
N ARG A 229 10.51 -12.40 -11.71
CA ARG A 229 11.93 -12.78 -11.61
C ARG A 229 12.31 -13.46 -10.29
N PHE A 230 11.55 -13.23 -9.22
CA PHE A 230 11.80 -13.83 -7.91
C PHE A 230 10.94 -15.08 -7.70
N ARG A 231 9.70 -15.06 -8.19
CA ARG A 231 8.82 -16.24 -8.19
C ARG A 231 9.44 -17.40 -8.96
N ASP A 232 9.96 -17.12 -10.14
CA ASP A 232 10.47 -18.12 -11.07
C ASP A 232 11.91 -18.54 -10.73
N ARG A 233 12.55 -17.87 -9.76
CA ARG A 233 13.90 -18.21 -9.29
C ARG A 233 13.86 -19.50 -8.46
N THR A 234 14.82 -20.38 -8.72
CA THR A 234 15.10 -21.53 -7.85
C THR A 234 16.02 -21.09 -6.73
N TYR A 235 15.65 -21.42 -5.49
CA TYR A 235 16.46 -21.16 -4.30
C TYR A 235 17.02 -22.49 -3.75
N PRO A 236 18.17 -22.47 -3.05
CA PRO A 236 18.69 -23.64 -2.37
C PRO A 236 17.66 -24.27 -1.42
N GLU A 237 17.72 -25.61 -1.32
CA GLU A 237 17.03 -26.33 -0.25
C GLU A 237 17.57 -25.83 1.11
N PRO A 238 16.68 -25.53 2.06
CA PRO A 238 17.11 -24.91 3.31
C PRO A 238 17.87 -25.90 4.21
N ASP A 239 19.14 -25.61 4.46
CA ASP A 239 20.03 -26.28 5.42
C ASP A 239 20.61 -25.34 6.48
N GLY A 240 20.31 -24.04 6.40
CA GLY A 240 20.65 -23.03 7.39
C GLY A 240 19.55 -22.77 8.43
N LEU A 241 19.67 -21.63 9.11
CA LEU A 241 18.70 -21.16 10.13
C LEU A 241 17.24 -21.14 9.65
N SER A 242 16.33 -21.44 10.56
CA SER A 242 14.90 -21.20 10.49
C SER A 242 14.56 -19.83 11.08
N VAL A 243 14.18 -18.89 10.22
CA VAL A 243 13.88 -17.49 10.58
C VAL A 243 12.38 -17.24 10.47
N LEU A 244 11.75 -16.86 11.57
CA LEU A 244 10.37 -16.38 11.58
C LEU A 244 10.34 -14.87 11.38
N LEU A 245 9.79 -14.41 10.26
CA LEU A 245 9.53 -13.00 9.98
C LEU A 245 8.24 -12.58 10.69
N VAL A 246 8.29 -11.53 11.50
CA VAL A 246 7.12 -11.06 12.27
C VAL A 246 6.84 -9.59 11.98
N GLY A 247 5.57 -9.23 11.72
CA GLY A 247 5.14 -7.83 11.52
C GLY A 247 4.88 -7.48 10.06
N GLU A 248 5.73 -6.64 9.44
CA GLU A 248 5.66 -6.23 8.02
C GLU A 248 7.07 -5.98 7.44
N LEU A 249 7.17 -5.92 6.10
CA LEU A 249 8.43 -5.72 5.36
C LEU A 249 8.52 -4.38 4.60
N ALA A 250 7.63 -3.44 4.90
CA ALA A 250 7.58 -2.11 4.30
C ALA A 250 7.67 -2.14 2.75
N PHE A 251 8.54 -1.34 2.12
CA PHE A 251 8.50 -1.10 0.67
C PHE A 251 9.23 -2.12 -0.22
N ASN A 252 10.24 -2.81 0.32
CA ASN A 252 11.12 -3.71 -0.44
C ASN A 252 11.04 -5.14 0.10
N PRO A 253 9.87 -5.80 0.04
CA PRO A 253 9.65 -7.07 0.72
C PRO A 253 10.50 -8.22 0.16
N GLU A 254 10.83 -8.21 -1.12
CA GLU A 254 11.62 -9.25 -1.77
C GLU A 254 13.07 -9.33 -1.26
N ARG A 255 13.54 -8.32 -0.53
CA ARG A 255 14.88 -8.31 0.09
C ARG A 255 15.10 -9.51 1.01
N VAL A 256 14.05 -10.05 1.63
CA VAL A 256 14.18 -11.22 2.52
C VAL A 256 14.62 -12.48 1.77
N LEU A 257 14.39 -12.55 0.46
CA LEU A 257 14.84 -13.68 -0.37
C LEU A 257 16.36 -13.81 -0.46
N THR A 258 17.10 -12.75 -0.13
CA THR A 258 18.55 -12.79 0.04
C THR A 258 18.98 -13.77 1.14
N LEU A 259 18.12 -14.07 2.13
CA LEU A 259 18.35 -15.14 3.11
C LEU A 259 18.05 -16.54 2.53
N ARG A 260 17.03 -16.67 1.66
CA ARG A 260 16.77 -17.92 0.92
C ARG A 260 17.95 -18.29 0.02
N GLU A 261 18.57 -17.30 -0.61
CA GLU A 261 19.78 -17.46 -1.44
C GLU A 261 20.97 -18.03 -0.66
N ARG A 262 20.96 -17.88 0.68
CA ARG A 262 21.96 -18.39 1.62
C ARG A 262 21.56 -19.69 2.31
N GLY A 263 20.48 -20.34 1.87
CA GLY A 263 20.04 -21.62 2.43
C GLY A 263 19.21 -21.52 3.72
N HIS A 264 18.78 -20.32 4.14
CA HIS A 264 17.95 -20.16 5.35
C HIS A 264 16.48 -20.42 5.06
N ARG A 265 15.77 -21.09 5.97
CA ARG A 265 14.31 -21.26 5.90
C ARG A 265 13.63 -20.00 6.42
N LEU A 266 12.61 -19.52 5.71
CA LEU A 266 11.80 -18.37 6.12
C LEU A 266 10.37 -18.80 6.35
N THR A 267 9.71 -18.18 7.33
CA THR A 267 8.26 -18.30 7.54
C THR A 267 7.71 -16.94 7.93
N GLY A 268 6.55 -16.56 7.41
CA GLY A 268 5.91 -15.27 7.65
C GLY A 268 4.83 -15.32 8.74
N LEU A 269 4.82 -14.34 9.62
CA LEU A 269 3.73 -14.09 10.57
C LEU A 269 3.42 -12.59 10.57
N TRP A 270 2.34 -12.20 9.91
CA TRP A 270 2.11 -10.80 9.55
C TRP A 270 1.12 -10.11 10.46
N THR A 271 1.35 -8.82 10.72
CA THR A 271 0.43 -7.99 11.50
C THR A 271 -0.92 -7.86 10.79
N PRO A 272 -2.06 -7.88 11.52
CA PRO A 272 -3.37 -7.59 10.95
C PRO A 272 -3.58 -6.08 10.68
N ASP A 273 -2.72 -5.21 11.20
CA ASP A 273 -2.81 -3.75 11.09
C ASP A 273 -1.64 -3.18 10.27
N GLY A 274 -1.47 -3.65 9.02
CA GLY A 274 -0.46 -3.13 8.10
C GLY A 274 -0.82 -1.74 7.56
N LEU A 275 0.19 -0.96 7.16
CA LEU A 275 -0.01 0.27 6.40
C LEU A 275 -0.21 -0.03 4.91
N GLY A 276 -1.00 0.78 4.21
CA GLY A 276 -1.34 0.59 2.79
C GLY A 276 -0.14 0.40 1.85
N ASP A 277 0.96 1.09 2.14
CA ASP A 277 2.23 1.10 1.42
C ASP A 277 3.27 0.13 2.00
N SER A 278 3.00 -0.47 3.16
CA SER A 278 3.89 -1.41 3.82
C SER A 278 3.44 -2.85 3.59
N THR A 279 4.40 -3.75 3.31
CA THR A 279 4.08 -5.10 2.89
C THR A 279 3.82 -6.03 4.07
N VAL A 280 2.56 -6.40 4.25
CA VAL A 280 2.13 -7.57 5.03
C VAL A 280 1.84 -8.72 4.08
N GLY A 281 2.18 -9.95 4.49
CA GLY A 281 1.91 -11.12 3.66
C GLY A 281 0.42 -11.47 3.56
N PRO A 282 0.07 -12.47 2.72
CA PRO A 282 1.00 -13.35 2.00
C PRO A 282 1.89 -12.64 0.97
N LEU A 283 3.16 -13.04 0.86
CA LEU A 283 4.11 -12.34 0.00
C LEU A 283 3.93 -12.71 -1.48
N PRO A 284 3.79 -11.75 -2.40
CA PRO A 284 3.40 -11.99 -3.80
C PRO A 284 4.49 -12.69 -4.64
N PHE A 285 5.71 -12.83 -4.10
CA PHE A 285 6.83 -13.52 -4.74
C PHE A 285 7.03 -14.97 -4.28
N GLY A 286 6.24 -15.46 -3.33
CA GLY A 286 6.35 -16.82 -2.80
C GLY A 286 7.62 -17.07 -1.98
N HIS A 287 8.02 -18.34 -1.84
CA HIS A 287 9.24 -18.81 -1.14
C HIS A 287 9.31 -18.50 0.37
N VAL A 288 8.25 -17.93 0.93
CA VAL A 288 8.06 -17.65 2.36
C VAL A 288 6.64 -18.12 2.71
N PRO A 289 6.45 -19.35 3.21
CA PRO A 289 5.15 -19.80 3.68
C PRO A 289 4.71 -18.98 4.90
N ASP A 290 3.39 -18.75 5.02
CA ASP A 290 2.80 -17.99 6.10
C ASP A 290 2.25 -18.90 7.20
N LEU A 291 2.40 -18.49 8.45
CA LEU A 291 1.61 -19.02 9.56
C LEU A 291 0.20 -18.42 9.50
N ASP A 292 -0.78 -19.22 9.87
CA ASP A 292 -2.17 -18.75 9.98
C ASP A 292 -2.29 -17.75 11.14
N ARG A 293 -2.91 -16.59 10.88
CA ARG A 293 -2.99 -15.48 11.84
C ARG A 293 -3.83 -15.81 13.07
N ASP A 294 -4.75 -16.76 12.97
CA ASP A 294 -5.72 -17.07 14.03
C ASP A 294 -5.16 -18.16 14.96
N THR A 295 -4.26 -19.01 14.42
CA THR A 295 -3.65 -20.17 15.10
C THR A 295 -2.13 -20.09 15.21
N TRP A 296 -1.54 -18.91 14.96
CA TRP A 296 -0.09 -18.72 14.87
C TRP A 296 0.71 -19.24 16.07
N ARG A 297 0.14 -19.25 17.28
CA ARG A 297 0.83 -19.77 18.48
C ARG A 297 1.21 -21.24 18.33
N ASP A 298 0.32 -22.05 17.74
CA ASP A 298 0.59 -23.46 17.49
C ASP A 298 1.64 -23.60 16.39
N GLY A 299 1.57 -22.74 15.36
CA GLY A 299 2.52 -22.70 14.25
C GLY A 299 3.94 -22.31 14.68
N VAL A 300 4.09 -21.37 15.61
CA VAL A 300 5.41 -20.99 16.15
C VAL A 300 5.96 -22.06 17.10
N ALA A 301 5.12 -22.84 17.77
CA ALA A 301 5.58 -23.86 18.71
C ALA A 301 6.14 -25.14 18.03
N ALA A 302 5.84 -25.39 16.75
CA ALA A 302 6.04 -26.72 16.14
C ALA A 302 6.50 -26.70 14.66
N PRO A 303 7.82 -26.81 14.36
CA PRO A 303 8.95 -26.61 15.27
C PRO A 303 9.23 -25.12 15.51
N ALA A 304 9.78 -24.80 16.69
CA ALA A 304 10.21 -23.45 17.00
C ALA A 304 11.27 -22.95 16.00
N PRO A 305 11.20 -21.66 15.59
CA PRO A 305 12.25 -21.07 14.76
C PRO A 305 13.54 -20.91 15.56
N ASP A 306 14.68 -20.87 14.87
CA ASP A 306 15.98 -20.57 15.48
C ASP A 306 16.05 -19.11 15.92
N VAL A 307 15.34 -18.22 15.22
CA VAL A 307 15.25 -16.80 15.55
C VAL A 307 13.94 -16.20 15.04
N VAL A 308 13.36 -15.30 15.83
CA VAL A 308 12.33 -14.37 15.40
C VAL A 308 12.99 -13.08 14.93
N TRP A 309 12.78 -12.72 13.67
CA TRP A 309 13.14 -11.42 13.13
C TRP A 309 11.89 -10.59 12.95
N ALA A 310 11.57 -9.81 13.98
CA ALA A 310 10.42 -8.92 14.00
C ALA A 310 10.78 -7.56 13.39
N GLN A 311 9.96 -7.09 12.46
CA GLN A 311 10.20 -5.90 11.64
C GLN A 311 8.86 -5.30 11.21
N LEU A 312 8.90 -4.20 10.46
CA LEU A 312 8.97 -2.83 10.95
C LEU A 312 7.52 -2.29 10.89
N ASN A 313 7.15 -1.05 10.68
CA ASN A 313 7.42 0.11 11.53
C ASN A 313 6.57 0.13 12.83
N TRP A 314 6.28 1.32 13.36
CA TRP A 314 5.48 1.56 14.56
C TRP A 314 4.14 0.81 14.62
N ARG A 315 3.48 0.48 13.49
CA ARG A 315 2.24 -0.33 13.50
C ARG A 315 2.46 -1.78 13.92
N ALA A 316 3.62 -2.36 13.67
CA ALA A 316 3.92 -3.72 14.08
C ALA A 316 4.27 -3.83 15.57
N VAL A 317 4.53 -2.73 16.28
CA VAL A 317 4.97 -2.74 17.70
C VAL A 317 4.05 -3.58 18.59
N PRO A 318 2.71 -3.40 18.60
CA PRO A 318 1.85 -4.22 19.46
C PRO A 318 1.91 -5.72 19.13
N PHE A 319 1.97 -6.05 17.83
CA PHE A 319 1.98 -7.43 17.37
C PHE A 319 3.32 -8.12 17.65
N ALA A 320 4.44 -7.47 17.32
CA ALA A 320 5.78 -7.95 17.63
C ALA A 320 5.97 -8.16 19.15
N HIS A 321 5.46 -7.24 19.96
CA HIS A 321 5.47 -7.38 21.42
C HIS A 321 4.65 -8.59 21.88
N ALA A 322 3.46 -8.82 21.30
CA ALA A 322 2.64 -9.99 21.62
C ALA A 322 3.33 -11.31 21.25
N VAL A 323 4.03 -11.36 20.12
CA VAL A 323 4.82 -12.54 19.70
C VAL A 323 5.96 -12.81 20.67
N ARG A 324 6.79 -11.79 20.98
CA ARG A 324 7.88 -11.93 21.95
C ARG A 324 7.38 -12.39 23.32
N SER A 325 6.27 -11.80 23.79
CA SER A 325 5.67 -12.15 25.08
C SER A 325 5.18 -13.60 25.14
N ALA A 326 4.72 -14.15 24.02
CA ALA A 326 4.24 -15.53 23.93
C ALA A 326 5.39 -16.55 23.83
N PHE A 327 6.54 -16.13 23.31
CA PHE A 327 7.71 -16.99 23.07
C PHE A 327 8.99 -16.35 23.63
N PRO A 328 9.08 -16.15 24.96
CA PRO A 328 10.19 -15.42 25.58
C PRO A 328 11.54 -16.14 25.50
N ASP A 329 11.53 -17.46 25.27
CA ASP A 329 12.73 -18.31 25.19
C ASP A 329 13.28 -18.43 23.76
N VAL A 330 12.59 -17.88 22.75
CA VAL A 330 13.04 -17.91 21.36
C VAL A 330 13.87 -16.64 21.08
N PRO A 331 15.08 -16.75 20.51
CA PRO A 331 15.90 -15.59 20.18
C PRO A 331 15.12 -14.56 19.37
N PHE A 332 15.15 -13.30 19.80
CA PHE A 332 14.30 -12.25 19.24
C PHE A 332 15.13 -11.03 18.80
N VAL A 333 15.09 -10.75 17.50
CA VAL A 333 15.68 -9.55 16.90
C VAL A 333 14.58 -8.57 16.54
N TRP A 334 14.64 -7.37 17.12
CA TRP A 334 13.75 -6.26 16.79
C TRP A 334 14.39 -5.35 15.75
N HIS A 335 13.80 -5.21 14.57
CA HIS A 335 14.25 -4.31 13.52
C HIS A 335 13.26 -3.17 13.36
N PHE A 336 13.60 -1.99 13.90
CA PHE A 336 12.69 -0.86 13.97
C PHE A 336 13.07 0.23 12.97
N LYS A 337 12.04 0.83 12.36
CA LYS A 337 12.15 1.98 11.48
C LYS A 337 10.98 2.94 11.72
N GLU A 338 11.24 4.21 11.39
CA GLU A 338 10.37 5.39 11.47
C GLU A 338 10.35 6.13 12.80
N ALA A 339 11.42 6.08 13.61
CA ALA A 339 11.61 6.90 14.80
C ALA A 339 10.52 6.72 15.90
N PRO A 340 10.85 6.90 17.18
CA PRO A 340 9.97 6.51 18.28
C PRO A 340 8.73 7.40 18.47
N GLN A 341 8.72 8.60 17.88
CA GLN A 341 7.71 9.63 18.14
C GLN A 341 6.30 9.18 17.72
N ARG A 342 6.17 8.39 16.64
CA ARG A 342 4.86 7.84 16.21
C ARG A 342 4.28 6.89 17.25
N SER A 343 5.09 5.99 17.80
CA SER A 343 4.66 5.11 18.89
C SER A 343 4.33 5.88 20.18
N MET A 344 5.03 6.99 20.46
CA MET A 344 4.69 7.85 21.61
C MET A 344 3.31 8.50 21.46
N VAL A 345 3.03 9.10 20.31
CA VAL A 345 1.73 9.75 20.03
C VAL A 345 0.58 8.76 20.13
N ARG A 346 0.81 7.48 19.80
CA ARG A 346 -0.17 6.40 19.90
C ARG A 346 -0.30 5.78 21.30
N GLY A 347 0.53 6.20 22.26
CA GLY A 347 0.58 5.58 23.59
C GLY A 347 1.24 4.19 23.61
N GLU A 348 1.90 3.79 22.53
CA GLU A 348 2.57 2.49 22.35
C GLU A 348 4.05 2.52 22.80
N TRP A 349 4.55 3.67 23.26
CA TRP A 349 5.92 3.82 23.78
C TRP A 349 6.31 2.76 24.82
N PRO A 350 5.48 2.39 25.82
CA PRO A 350 5.84 1.34 26.77
C PRO A 350 6.13 -0.01 26.10
N LEU A 351 5.39 -0.35 25.04
CA LEU A 351 5.59 -1.59 24.27
C LEU A 351 6.87 -1.53 23.44
N LEU A 352 7.11 -0.41 22.76
CA LEU A 352 8.33 -0.19 21.99
C LEU A 352 9.57 -0.21 22.90
N ALA A 353 9.51 0.44 24.06
CA ALA A 353 10.59 0.43 25.04
C ALA A 353 10.86 -0.99 25.57
N ASP A 354 9.82 -1.79 25.83
CA ASP A 354 9.98 -3.18 26.24
C ASP A 354 10.61 -4.04 25.14
N LEU A 355 10.18 -3.87 23.88
CA LEU A 355 10.82 -4.53 22.72
C LEU A 355 12.32 -4.18 22.62
N VAL A 356 12.68 -2.89 22.68
CA VAL A 356 14.07 -2.45 22.54
C VAL A 356 14.94 -2.93 23.71
N THR A 357 14.42 -2.88 24.93
CA THR A 357 15.18 -3.30 26.13
C THR A 357 15.27 -4.82 26.27
N GLY A 358 14.26 -5.52 25.75
CA GLY A 358 14.05 -6.93 25.98
C GLY A 358 14.40 -7.84 24.80
N ALA A 359 14.71 -7.30 23.62
CA ALA A 359 15.23 -8.05 22.50
C ALA A 359 16.69 -8.48 22.72
N ASP A 360 17.09 -9.57 22.06
CA ASP A 360 18.47 -10.05 22.07
C ASP A 360 19.36 -9.18 21.18
N ALA A 361 18.79 -8.61 20.11
CA ALA A 361 19.38 -7.54 19.34
C ALA A 361 18.30 -6.58 18.81
N CYS A 362 18.66 -5.30 18.66
CA CYS A 362 17.79 -4.28 18.10
C CYS A 362 18.52 -3.56 16.96
N LEU A 363 17.93 -3.53 15.77
CA LEU A 363 18.46 -2.89 14.57
C LEU A 363 17.66 -1.62 14.28
N LEU A 364 18.37 -0.49 14.17
CA LEU A 364 17.79 0.85 13.96
C LEU A 364 18.27 1.43 12.62
N ALA A 365 17.52 2.37 12.05
CA ALA A 365 17.77 2.83 10.69
C ALA A 365 19.07 3.64 10.56
N THR A 366 19.41 4.43 11.58
CA THR A 366 20.57 5.33 11.58
C THR A 366 21.36 5.24 12.88
N ALA A 367 22.60 5.75 12.87
CA ALA A 367 23.44 5.82 14.05
C ALA A 367 22.91 6.82 15.09
N GLU A 368 22.21 7.86 14.65
CA GLU A 368 21.56 8.85 15.50
C GLU A 368 20.31 8.27 16.16
N GLU A 369 19.45 7.52 15.43
CA GLU A 369 18.32 6.80 16.01
C GLU A 369 18.81 5.75 17.02
N ARG A 370 19.80 4.95 16.59
CA ARG A 370 20.94 4.45 17.39
C ARG A 370 21.02 4.92 18.84
N ASP A 371 21.71 6.05 18.92
CA ASP A 371 22.18 6.71 20.13
C ASP A 371 21.03 7.38 20.87
N TRP A 372 19.97 7.77 20.15
CA TRP A 372 18.74 8.31 20.74
C TRP A 372 18.11 7.27 21.67
N PHE A 373 17.92 6.03 21.21
CA PHE A 373 17.37 4.95 22.03
C PHE A 373 18.28 4.60 23.20
N ALA A 374 19.60 4.52 22.96
CA ALA A 374 20.58 4.27 24.02
C ALA A 374 20.50 5.33 25.14
N GLY A 375 20.30 6.60 24.77
CA GLY A 375 20.11 7.71 25.71
C GLY A 375 18.76 7.69 26.42
N ALA A 376 17.67 7.52 25.66
CA ALA A 376 16.30 7.53 26.19
C ALA A 376 16.01 6.35 27.13
N LEU A 377 16.66 5.21 26.92
CA LEU A 377 16.51 3.98 27.70
C LEU A 377 17.76 3.68 28.53
N ARG A 378 18.53 4.72 28.89
CA ARG A 378 19.76 4.59 29.67
C ARG A 378 19.53 3.77 30.95
N GLY A 379 20.38 2.77 31.15
CA GLY A 379 20.31 1.85 32.30
C GLY A 379 19.25 0.75 32.17
N ARG A 380 18.49 0.72 31.06
CA ARG A 380 17.51 -0.34 30.74
C ARG A 380 17.87 -1.15 29.50
N VAL A 381 18.70 -0.62 28.60
CA VAL A 381 19.18 -1.31 27.39
C VAL A 381 20.70 -1.45 27.44
N ASP A 382 21.20 -2.60 26.97
CA ASP A 382 22.63 -2.80 26.71
C ASP A 382 22.97 -2.21 25.32
N PRO A 383 23.82 -1.16 25.24
CA PRO A 383 24.20 -0.56 23.96
C PRO A 383 24.86 -1.54 22.98
N ALA A 384 25.47 -2.64 23.46
CA ALA A 384 26.07 -3.65 22.59
C ALA A 384 25.03 -4.42 21.76
N ARG A 385 23.76 -4.43 22.18
CA ARG A 385 22.65 -5.04 21.46
C ARG A 385 22.06 -4.13 20.39
N LEU A 386 22.45 -2.85 20.36
CA LEU A 386 21.90 -1.86 19.44
C LEU A 386 22.80 -1.74 18.18
N GLY A 387 22.27 -2.20 17.04
CA GLY A 387 22.91 -2.14 15.73
C GLY A 387 22.26 -1.12 14.79
N VAL A 388 22.91 -0.88 13.66
CA VAL A 388 22.41 -0.01 12.58
C VAL A 388 22.23 -0.83 11.32
N LEU A 389 21.01 -0.87 10.81
CA LEU A 389 20.63 -1.43 9.51
C LEU A 389 19.29 -0.81 9.11
N ASP A 390 19.23 -0.11 7.98
CA ASP A 390 17.96 0.40 7.48
C ASP A 390 17.05 -0.76 7.03
N GLY A 391 15.80 -0.74 7.50
CA GLY A 391 14.78 -1.76 7.21
C GLY A 391 14.17 -1.68 5.81
N ASP A 392 14.43 -0.61 5.04
CA ASP A 392 13.89 -0.42 3.68
C ASP A 392 14.94 -0.56 2.58
N LEU A 393 16.09 -1.18 2.85
CA LEU A 393 17.08 -1.34 1.78
C LEU A 393 16.54 -2.24 0.65
N PRO A 394 16.67 -1.83 -0.62
CA PRO A 394 16.24 -2.61 -1.76
C PRO A 394 17.14 -3.83 -2.00
N LYS A 395 16.60 -4.82 -2.70
CA LYS A 395 17.41 -5.93 -3.21
C LYS A 395 18.36 -5.46 -4.32
N ARG A 396 19.59 -5.97 -4.34
CA ARG A 396 20.64 -5.62 -5.31
C ARG A 396 20.23 -5.87 -6.77
N ASP A 397 19.35 -6.84 -7.01
CA ASP A 397 18.79 -7.16 -8.33
C ASP A 397 18.12 -5.96 -9.04
N TRP A 398 17.68 -4.95 -8.28
CA TRP A 398 17.10 -3.74 -8.87
C TRP A 398 18.14 -2.80 -9.49
N LEU A 399 19.43 -2.98 -9.19
CA LEU A 399 20.51 -2.16 -9.76
C LEU A 399 20.93 -2.60 -11.17
N ASP A 400 20.46 -3.77 -11.65
CA ASP A 400 20.89 -4.39 -12.91
C ASP A 400 20.31 -3.73 -14.16
N ALA A 401 19.24 -2.94 -14.01
CA ALA A 401 18.61 -2.26 -15.13
C ALA A 401 19.57 -1.23 -15.78
N PRO A 402 19.51 -1.03 -17.12
CA PRO A 402 20.36 -0.08 -17.80
C PRO A 402 20.01 1.35 -17.40
N ARG A 403 21.01 2.24 -17.39
CA ARG A 403 20.80 3.68 -17.17
C ARG A 403 20.42 4.40 -18.47
N SER A 404 19.70 5.50 -18.31
CA SER A 404 19.31 6.40 -19.40
C SER A 404 20.20 7.63 -19.47
N ALA A 405 20.20 8.30 -20.63
CA ALA A 405 20.78 9.63 -20.78
C ALA A 405 20.01 10.65 -19.93
N ARG A 406 20.70 11.68 -19.43
CA ARG A 406 20.06 12.72 -18.62
C ARG A 406 19.31 13.69 -19.50
N LEU A 407 18.21 14.23 -18.98
CA LEU A 407 17.43 15.27 -19.67
C LEU A 407 18.26 16.55 -19.85
N SER A 408 19.04 16.91 -18.83
CA SER A 408 19.94 18.07 -18.86
C SER A 408 20.98 18.02 -19.96
N ASP A 409 21.33 16.82 -20.46
CA ASP A 409 22.31 16.69 -21.55
C ASP A 409 21.73 17.20 -22.87
N ALA A 410 20.39 17.32 -22.97
CA ALA A 410 19.68 17.82 -24.15
C ALA A 410 19.41 19.33 -24.10
N ASP A 411 19.04 19.88 -22.95
CA ASP A 411 18.61 21.29 -22.82
C ASP A 411 19.50 22.15 -21.92
N GLY A 412 20.46 21.55 -21.21
CA GLY A 412 21.38 22.25 -20.31
C GLY A 412 20.76 22.72 -19.00
N GLN A 413 19.51 22.36 -18.70
CA GLN A 413 18.83 22.74 -17.47
C GLN A 413 18.81 21.60 -16.45
N PRO A 414 18.84 21.88 -15.14
CA PRO A 414 18.80 20.83 -14.13
C PRO A 414 17.39 20.23 -14.02
N HIS A 415 17.31 18.90 -14.08
CA HIS A 415 16.10 18.14 -13.83
C HIS A 415 16.20 17.37 -12.52
N THR A 416 15.30 17.65 -11.58
CA THR A 416 15.27 17.01 -10.27
C THR A 416 14.03 16.13 -10.13
N VAL A 417 14.08 15.14 -9.22
CA VAL A 417 12.99 14.19 -9.04
C VAL A 417 12.58 14.00 -7.59
N VAL A 418 11.27 13.90 -7.37
CA VAL A 418 10.65 13.54 -6.09
C VAL A 418 9.95 12.20 -6.27
N VAL A 419 10.41 11.16 -5.57
CA VAL A 419 9.79 9.83 -5.60
C VAL A 419 8.91 9.66 -4.37
N GLY A 420 7.60 9.53 -4.58
CA GLY A 420 6.59 9.42 -3.52
C GLY A 420 6.08 10.78 -3.03
N ARG A 421 5.62 10.85 -1.78
CA ARG A 421 4.96 12.04 -1.21
C ARG A 421 5.92 13.24 -1.14
N PRO A 422 5.60 14.42 -1.70
CA PRO A 422 6.51 15.58 -1.72
C PRO A 422 6.58 16.31 -0.35
N ALA A 423 7.03 15.61 0.69
CA ALA A 423 7.05 16.10 2.07
C ALA A 423 7.93 17.35 2.21
N GLY A 424 7.30 18.46 2.63
CA GLY A 424 7.97 19.74 2.81
C GLY A 424 8.06 20.63 1.56
N LEU A 425 7.47 20.20 0.44
CA LEU A 425 7.36 20.99 -0.78
C LEU A 425 5.93 21.56 -0.93
N ASP A 426 5.83 22.76 -1.50
CA ASP A 426 4.59 23.48 -1.78
C ASP A 426 4.66 24.19 -3.14
N ALA A 427 3.56 24.84 -3.55
CA ALA A 427 3.50 25.53 -4.83
C ALA A 427 4.50 26.68 -4.94
N GLU A 428 4.62 27.49 -3.88
CA GLU A 428 5.53 28.64 -3.85
C GLU A 428 6.97 28.20 -4.12
N TRP A 429 7.42 27.15 -3.43
CA TRP A 429 8.74 26.59 -3.60
C TRP A 429 9.01 26.08 -5.02
N LEU A 430 8.08 25.29 -5.60
CA LEU A 430 8.26 24.78 -6.96
C LEU A 430 8.29 25.88 -8.02
N VAL A 431 7.49 26.93 -7.82
CA VAL A 431 7.50 28.10 -8.71
C VAL A 431 8.82 28.86 -8.59
N GLU A 432 9.39 28.98 -7.40
CA GLU A 432 10.66 29.66 -7.18
C GLU A 432 11.85 28.89 -7.80
N LEU A 433 11.80 27.56 -7.74
CA LEU A 433 12.73 26.69 -8.47
C LEU A 433 12.58 26.85 -9.99
N ALA A 434 11.36 26.89 -10.50
CA ALA A 434 11.09 27.09 -11.92
C ALA A 434 11.63 28.43 -12.43
N ARG A 435 11.56 29.52 -11.63
CA ARG A 435 12.16 30.83 -11.98
C ARG A 435 13.68 30.77 -12.15
N ARG A 436 14.34 29.77 -11.56
CA ARG A 436 15.78 29.49 -11.68
C ARG A 436 16.11 28.43 -12.74
N GLY A 437 15.12 28.02 -13.54
CA GLY A 437 15.29 27.01 -14.58
C GLY A 437 15.42 25.58 -14.05
N VAL A 438 14.98 25.30 -12.81
CA VAL A 438 15.00 23.95 -12.26
C VAL A 438 13.70 23.23 -12.60
N HIS A 439 13.82 22.13 -13.32
CA HIS A 439 12.70 21.22 -13.58
C HIS A 439 12.49 20.29 -12.38
N THR A 440 11.25 20.15 -11.92
CA THR A 440 10.86 19.23 -10.84
C THR A 440 9.89 18.18 -11.36
N HIS A 441 10.32 16.92 -11.31
CA HIS A 441 9.54 15.75 -11.72
C HIS A 441 9.00 15.03 -10.49
N LEU A 442 7.68 14.92 -10.38
CA LEU A 442 7.00 14.32 -9.24
C LEU A 442 6.44 12.95 -9.65
N TYR A 443 6.90 11.88 -9.00
CA TYR A 443 6.42 10.51 -9.23
C TYR A 443 5.49 10.06 -8.10
N GLY A 444 4.24 9.79 -8.45
CA GLY A 444 3.20 9.33 -7.53
C GLY A 444 1.89 10.10 -7.70
N ARG A 445 0.79 9.57 -7.14
CA ARG A 445 -0.54 10.23 -7.19
C ARG A 445 -1.28 10.17 -5.86
N VAL A 446 -0.57 10.01 -4.74
CA VAL A 446 -1.18 9.75 -3.43
C VAL A 446 -2.07 10.92 -2.99
N ARG A 447 -3.38 10.80 -3.18
CA ARG A 447 -4.38 11.76 -2.66
C ARG A 447 -4.76 11.46 -1.20
N ALA A 448 -3.79 11.02 -0.39
CA ALA A 448 -4.06 10.74 1.02
C ALA A 448 -4.13 12.05 1.83
N PRO A 449 -5.16 12.26 2.65
CA PRO A 449 -5.17 13.34 3.62
C PRO A 449 -4.14 13.04 4.72
N GLY A 450 -3.20 13.95 4.93
CA GLY A 450 -2.21 13.85 6.01
C GLY A 450 -1.58 15.22 6.27
N PRO A 451 -1.15 15.52 7.52
CA PRO A 451 -0.62 16.81 7.91
C PRO A 451 0.72 17.17 7.24
N THR A 452 1.39 16.22 6.59
CA THR A 452 2.74 16.37 6.02
C THR A 452 2.81 15.97 4.54
N GLY A 453 1.89 16.52 3.73
CA GLY A 453 1.97 16.46 2.26
C GLY A 453 0.94 15.53 1.62
N SER A 454 -0.30 16.02 1.48
CA SER A 454 -1.18 15.55 0.41
C SER A 454 -0.80 16.26 -0.90
N TRP A 455 -0.87 15.57 -2.03
CA TRP A 455 -0.75 16.20 -3.35
C TRP A 455 -1.87 17.23 -3.62
N THR A 456 -2.91 17.24 -2.79
CA THR A 456 -4.13 18.01 -3.00
C THR A 456 -4.04 19.42 -2.41
N GLY A 457 -4.39 20.41 -3.23
CA GLY A 457 -4.49 21.83 -2.85
C GLY A 457 -3.50 22.72 -3.59
N TRP A 458 -2.20 22.38 -3.56
CA TRP A 458 -1.12 23.22 -4.11
C TRP A 458 -0.61 22.75 -5.48
N LEU A 459 -0.78 21.48 -5.85
CA LEU A 459 -0.21 20.96 -7.10
C LEU A 459 -0.81 21.62 -8.34
N ASP A 460 -2.14 21.80 -8.35
CA ASP A 460 -2.83 22.44 -9.48
C ASP A 460 -2.37 23.90 -9.65
N GLU A 461 -2.10 24.60 -8.54
CA GLU A 461 -1.51 25.93 -8.53
C GLU A 461 -0.08 25.92 -9.11
N ALA A 462 0.76 24.99 -8.68
CA ALA A 462 2.13 24.85 -9.18
C ALA A 462 2.17 24.54 -10.68
N LEU A 463 1.30 23.63 -11.14
CA LEU A 463 1.17 23.26 -12.56
C LEU A 463 0.67 24.43 -13.40
N ALA A 464 -0.28 25.22 -12.89
CA ALA A 464 -0.76 26.41 -13.58
C ALA A 464 0.29 27.52 -13.65
N ALA A 465 1.07 27.70 -12.58
CA ALA A 465 2.09 28.74 -12.48
C ALA A 465 3.39 28.43 -13.23
N ALA A 466 3.77 27.15 -13.32
CA ALA A 466 5.03 26.70 -13.93
C ALA A 466 4.89 25.45 -14.82
N PRO A 467 4.00 25.46 -15.85
CA PRO A 467 3.67 24.28 -16.66
C PRO A 467 4.83 23.68 -17.46
N GLY A 468 5.91 24.44 -17.69
CA GLY A 468 7.11 23.96 -18.36
C GLY A 468 8.14 23.29 -17.43
N HIS A 469 8.04 23.51 -16.12
CA HIS A 469 9.07 23.11 -15.15
C HIS A 469 8.54 22.16 -14.06
N VAL A 470 7.23 22.07 -13.85
CA VAL A 470 6.62 21.11 -12.92
C VAL A 470 5.97 19.98 -13.73
N HIS A 471 6.43 18.75 -13.49
CA HIS A 471 6.04 17.57 -14.26
C HIS A 471 5.50 16.49 -13.33
N VAL A 472 4.37 15.86 -13.68
CA VAL A 472 3.77 14.78 -12.89
C VAL A 472 3.79 13.49 -13.69
N HIS A 473 4.25 12.42 -13.03
CA HIS A 473 4.42 11.09 -13.61
C HIS A 473 3.65 10.03 -12.80
N PRO A 474 3.23 8.93 -13.44
CA PRO A 474 2.78 7.74 -12.71
C PRO A 474 3.83 7.27 -11.69
N ALA A 475 3.41 6.53 -10.66
CA ALA A 475 4.36 5.92 -9.73
C ALA A 475 5.34 4.99 -10.48
N VAL A 476 6.60 4.95 -10.04
CA VAL A 476 7.65 4.12 -10.62
C VAL A 476 8.00 2.96 -9.69
N GLY A 477 7.91 1.74 -10.21
CA GLY A 477 8.29 0.53 -9.49
C GLY A 477 9.80 0.25 -9.53
N PRO A 478 10.30 -0.61 -8.64
CA PRO A 478 11.72 -0.95 -8.52
C PRO A 478 12.33 -1.52 -9.80
N GLU A 479 11.52 -2.18 -10.63
CA GLU A 479 11.92 -2.69 -11.94
C GLU A 479 12.42 -1.60 -12.90
N SER A 480 12.00 -0.34 -12.69
CA SER A 480 12.27 0.80 -13.57
C SER A 480 13.09 1.91 -12.90
N TRP A 481 13.44 1.79 -11.61
CA TRP A 481 14.16 2.86 -10.90
C TRP A 481 15.43 3.30 -11.61
N VAL A 482 16.30 2.35 -11.99
CA VAL A 482 17.57 2.72 -12.63
C VAL A 482 17.33 3.34 -14.00
N THR A 483 16.52 2.71 -14.86
CA THR A 483 16.29 3.21 -16.21
C THR A 483 15.59 4.56 -16.22
N GLU A 484 14.53 4.71 -15.43
CA GLU A 484 13.71 5.92 -15.45
C GLU A 484 14.32 7.05 -14.62
N LEU A 485 14.74 6.79 -13.38
CA LEU A 485 15.20 7.86 -12.49
C LEU A 485 16.61 8.35 -12.84
N SER A 486 17.45 7.54 -13.50
CA SER A 486 18.80 7.99 -13.90
C SER A 486 18.82 9.09 -14.98
N ARG A 487 17.64 9.45 -15.51
CA ARG A 487 17.42 10.58 -16.42
C ARG A 487 17.56 11.95 -15.72
N TYR A 488 17.56 11.95 -14.39
CA TYR A 488 17.57 13.16 -13.57
C TYR A 488 18.95 13.49 -13.02
N ASP A 489 19.07 14.71 -12.52
CA ASP A 489 20.29 15.27 -11.97
C ASP A 489 20.45 15.02 -10.48
N ALA A 490 19.37 15.13 -9.73
CA ALA A 490 19.32 14.90 -8.29
C ALA A 490 17.93 14.45 -7.84
N GLY A 491 17.89 13.71 -6.73
CA GLY A 491 16.65 13.36 -6.03
C GLY A 491 16.40 14.24 -4.81
N TRP A 492 15.15 14.55 -4.50
CA TRP A 492 14.78 15.33 -3.31
C TRP A 492 14.51 14.43 -2.10
N LEU A 493 15.17 14.71 -0.98
CA LEU A 493 14.74 14.24 0.33
C LEU A 493 13.67 15.18 0.91
N HIS A 494 13.25 14.91 2.15
CA HIS A 494 12.24 15.72 2.82
C HIS A 494 12.77 17.14 3.09
N ARG A 495 11.93 18.15 2.85
CA ARG A 495 12.21 19.55 3.20
C ARG A 495 11.46 19.94 4.48
N LEU A 496 11.89 19.37 5.60
CA LEU A 496 11.25 19.54 6.90
C LEU A 496 12.17 20.33 7.84
N PRO A 497 11.62 21.18 8.72
CA PRO A 497 12.43 21.98 9.63
C PRO A 497 13.07 21.10 10.71
N SER A 498 14.14 21.61 11.32
CA SER A 498 14.81 20.99 12.47
C SER A 498 15.10 22.07 13.53
N ASP A 499 14.72 21.79 14.78
CA ASP A 499 14.84 22.69 15.93
C ASP A 499 15.42 22.00 17.18
N ASN A 500 16.24 20.96 16.98
CA ASN A 500 16.86 20.19 18.05
C ASN A 500 18.10 20.86 18.69
N ASP A 501 18.62 21.94 18.10
CA ASP A 501 19.79 22.71 18.55
C ASP A 501 21.03 21.85 18.80
N GLY A 502 21.20 20.79 18.00
CA GLY A 502 22.32 19.87 18.14
C GLY A 502 22.17 18.89 19.30
N GLU A 503 21.01 18.87 19.96
CA GLU A 503 20.71 18.00 21.09
C GLU A 503 19.85 16.81 20.66
N LEU A 504 20.47 15.63 20.63
CA LEU A 504 19.81 14.40 20.18
C LEU A 504 18.53 14.10 20.97
N ARG A 505 18.45 14.41 22.27
CA ARG A 505 17.21 14.19 23.06
C ARG A 505 16.01 15.00 22.56
N ARG A 506 16.25 16.09 21.84
CA ARG A 506 15.21 16.95 21.23
C ARG A 506 14.88 16.54 19.80
N ALA A 507 15.63 15.60 19.22
CA ALA A 507 15.42 15.16 17.86
C ALA A 507 13.97 14.68 17.65
N SER A 508 13.36 15.23 16.61
CA SER A 508 12.02 14.91 16.14
C SER A 508 12.03 13.63 15.29
N TRP A 509 10.85 13.28 14.76
CA TRP A 509 10.75 12.24 13.73
C TRP A 509 11.54 12.63 12.47
N ASP A 510 11.46 13.89 12.07
CA ASP A 510 12.12 14.41 10.85
C ASP A 510 13.65 14.32 10.94
N ASP A 511 14.19 14.53 12.14
CA ASP A 511 15.63 14.48 12.41
C ASP A 511 16.19 13.05 12.38
N LEU A 512 15.41 12.08 12.89
CA LEU A 512 15.85 10.70 13.08
C LEU A 512 15.54 9.79 11.89
N ASN A 513 14.47 10.10 11.16
CA ASN A 513 13.95 9.22 10.11
C ASN A 513 14.92 9.10 8.92
N SER A 514 15.02 7.89 8.37
CA SER A 514 15.68 7.61 7.09
C SER A 514 14.61 7.44 6.00
N PRO A 515 14.42 8.41 5.09
CA PRO A 515 13.38 8.33 4.07
C PRO A 515 13.60 7.16 3.12
N ALA A 516 12.57 6.34 2.88
CA ALA A 516 12.65 5.18 1.99
C ALA A 516 13.10 5.51 0.55
N ARG A 517 12.95 6.77 0.10
CA ARG A 517 13.43 7.23 -1.21
C ARG A 517 14.95 7.40 -1.30
N LEU A 518 15.66 7.51 -0.18
CA LEU A 518 17.12 7.68 -0.18
C LEU A 518 17.81 6.53 -0.92
N PRO A 519 17.59 5.25 -0.57
CA PRO A 519 18.19 4.15 -1.31
C PRO A 519 17.66 4.03 -2.75
N VAL A 520 16.42 4.46 -3.02
CA VAL A 520 15.84 4.47 -4.38
C VAL A 520 16.60 5.41 -5.31
N CYS A 521 16.85 6.65 -4.87
CA CYS A 521 17.62 7.62 -5.64
C CYS A 521 19.07 7.15 -5.84
N LEU A 522 19.70 6.60 -4.79
CA LEU A 522 21.05 6.07 -4.89
C LEU A 522 21.15 4.87 -5.85
N ALA A 523 20.15 3.97 -5.88
CA ALA A 523 20.11 2.87 -6.84
C ALA A 523 20.21 3.38 -8.30
N ALA A 524 19.52 4.48 -8.61
CA ALA A 524 19.57 5.16 -9.90
C ALA A 524 20.84 6.02 -10.14
N GLY A 525 21.71 6.15 -9.13
CA GLY A 525 22.94 6.95 -9.19
C GLY A 525 22.70 8.45 -9.10
N LEU A 526 21.64 8.86 -8.38
CA LEU A 526 21.33 10.27 -8.15
C LEU A 526 21.95 10.74 -6.82
N PRO A 527 22.61 11.91 -6.79
CA PRO A 527 22.86 12.62 -5.53
C PRO A 527 21.54 13.18 -4.96
N LEU A 528 21.58 13.58 -3.69
CA LEU A 528 20.38 13.91 -2.91
C LEU A 528 20.40 15.37 -2.49
N LEU A 529 19.38 16.12 -2.88
CA LEU A 529 19.09 17.45 -2.35
C LEU A 529 18.55 17.32 -0.92
N GLN A 530 19.25 17.95 0.02
CA GLN A 530 18.94 17.94 1.45
C GLN A 530 19.10 19.35 2.03
N PRO A 531 18.10 19.88 2.76
CA PRO A 531 18.28 21.13 3.50
C PRO A 531 19.52 21.10 4.39
N ASP A 532 20.31 22.17 4.34
CA ASP A 532 21.38 22.39 5.30
C ASP A 532 20.80 23.07 6.55
N HIS A 533 20.97 22.43 7.69
CA HIS A 533 20.52 22.94 8.98
C HIS A 533 21.73 23.10 9.91
N PRO A 534 22.51 24.19 9.78
CA PRO A 534 23.69 24.40 10.60
C PRO A 534 23.36 24.35 12.09
N GLY A 535 24.14 23.57 12.84
CA GLY A 535 23.94 23.39 14.28
C GLY A 535 22.82 22.44 14.67
N GLN A 536 22.07 21.90 13.71
CA GLN A 536 21.02 20.89 13.96
C GLN A 536 21.55 19.47 13.64
N LEU A 537 21.01 18.47 14.32
CA LEU A 537 21.25 17.05 14.04
C LEU A 537 20.19 16.51 13.09
N VAL A 538 20.60 16.10 11.89
CA VAL A 538 19.73 15.39 10.93
C VAL A 538 20.48 14.15 10.46
N SER A 539 19.92 12.97 10.77
CA SER A 539 20.61 11.68 10.66
C SER A 539 21.12 11.42 9.25
N VAL A 540 20.26 11.62 8.25
CA VAL A 540 20.63 11.40 6.85
C VAL A 540 21.67 12.40 6.34
N ALA A 541 21.72 13.61 6.89
CA ALA A 541 22.68 14.64 6.45
C ALA A 541 24.12 14.23 6.74
N ARG A 542 24.37 13.49 7.83
CA ARG A 542 25.70 12.94 8.12
C ARG A 542 26.13 11.92 7.07
N ALA A 543 25.30 10.91 6.82
CA ALA A 543 25.58 9.84 5.86
C ALA A 543 25.86 10.39 4.46
N LEU A 544 25.05 11.37 4.02
CA LEU A 544 25.24 12.03 2.72
C LEU A 544 26.55 12.81 2.61
N ARG A 545 27.03 13.43 3.71
CA ARG A 545 28.33 14.12 3.72
C ARG A 545 29.49 13.14 3.69
N GLU A 546 29.43 12.07 4.48
CA GLU A 546 30.46 11.01 4.51
C GLU A 546 30.61 10.34 3.13
N ASP A 547 29.50 10.13 2.44
CA ASP A 547 29.49 9.49 1.11
C ASP A 547 29.71 10.47 -0.05
N GLY A 548 29.69 11.78 0.20
CA GLY A 548 29.78 12.80 -0.85
C GLY A 548 28.57 12.81 -1.80
N THR A 549 27.43 12.29 -1.36
CA THR A 549 26.20 12.16 -2.16
C THR A 549 25.18 13.27 -1.90
N GLY A 550 25.40 14.12 -0.89
CA GLY A 550 24.52 15.23 -0.54
C GLY A 550 24.80 16.52 -1.33
N LEU A 551 23.73 17.14 -1.81
CA LEU A 551 23.68 18.50 -2.33
C LEU A 551 22.93 19.36 -1.30
N PHE A 552 23.67 20.09 -0.48
CA PHE A 552 23.14 20.83 0.66
C PHE A 552 22.75 22.26 0.28
N TYR A 553 21.57 22.72 0.70
CA TYR A 553 21.05 24.04 0.35
C TYR A 553 20.27 24.67 1.51
N ASP A 554 20.20 26.00 1.55
CA ASP A 554 19.43 26.77 2.55
C ASP A 554 18.30 27.61 1.94
N SER A 555 18.29 27.73 0.60
CA SER A 555 17.45 28.65 -0.17
C SER A 555 17.25 28.13 -1.59
N ALA A 556 16.29 28.69 -2.33
CA ALA A 556 16.06 28.32 -3.73
C ALA A 556 17.25 28.71 -4.62
N ASP A 557 17.94 29.82 -4.31
CA ASP A 557 19.20 30.20 -4.96
C ASP A 557 20.30 29.18 -4.67
N GLY A 558 20.45 28.77 -3.40
CA GLY A 558 21.39 27.70 -3.03
C GLY A 558 21.13 26.38 -3.76
N VAL A 559 19.86 26.02 -4.01
CA VAL A 559 19.51 24.85 -4.84
C VAL A 559 20.05 25.00 -6.26
N ALA A 560 19.84 26.17 -6.89
CA ALA A 560 20.32 26.42 -8.25
C ALA A 560 21.86 26.36 -8.31
N ASP A 561 22.54 26.91 -7.31
CA ASP A 561 24.00 26.92 -7.23
C ASP A 561 24.59 25.50 -7.12
N VAL A 562 24.07 24.67 -6.21
CA VAL A 562 24.57 23.29 -6.07
C VAL A 562 24.24 22.42 -7.28
N LEU A 563 23.10 22.64 -7.94
CA LEU A 563 22.75 21.94 -9.17
C LEU A 563 23.62 22.39 -10.35
N ALA A 564 23.98 23.67 -10.45
CA ALA A 564 24.93 24.14 -11.46
C ALA A 564 26.30 23.49 -11.27
N GLY A 565 26.78 23.38 -10.02
CA GLY A 565 28.00 22.65 -9.68
C GLY A 565 27.92 21.15 -10.04
N GLU A 566 26.77 20.52 -9.80
CA GLU A 566 26.54 19.12 -10.16
C GLU A 566 26.48 18.92 -11.68
N LEU A 567 25.82 19.79 -12.45
CA LEU A 567 25.81 19.75 -13.91
C LEU A 567 27.23 19.86 -14.49
N ALA A 568 28.04 20.77 -13.94
CA ALA A 568 29.40 21.00 -14.41
C ALA A 568 30.36 19.85 -14.07
N THR A 569 30.22 19.24 -12.90
CA THR A 569 31.24 18.31 -12.38
C THR A 569 30.77 16.86 -12.33
N ARG A 570 29.47 16.59 -12.22
CA ARG A 570 28.86 15.26 -11.96
C ARG A 570 29.44 14.56 -10.74
N ALA A 571 29.90 15.32 -9.74
CA ALA A 571 30.63 14.78 -8.60
C ALA A 571 29.71 13.94 -7.71
N GLY A 572 28.53 14.46 -7.38
CA GLY A 572 27.53 13.77 -6.59
C GLY A 572 27.00 12.52 -7.28
N ALA A 573 26.72 12.57 -8.59
CA ALA A 573 26.33 11.40 -9.37
C ALA A 573 27.39 10.29 -9.38
N ARG A 574 28.67 10.64 -9.53
CA ARG A 574 29.76 9.64 -9.45
C ARG A 574 29.85 9.04 -8.04
N ALA A 575 29.73 9.86 -7.00
CA ALA A 575 29.71 9.39 -5.63
C ALA A 575 28.54 8.43 -5.38
N ALA A 576 27.32 8.81 -5.80
CA ALA A 576 26.12 7.98 -5.68
C ALA A 576 26.31 6.61 -6.35
N LEU A 577 26.85 6.58 -7.57
CA LEU A 577 27.15 5.34 -8.28
C LEU A 577 28.22 4.48 -7.58
N ALA A 578 29.22 5.12 -6.96
CA ALA A 578 30.27 4.42 -6.23
C ALA A 578 29.76 3.76 -4.94
N VAL A 579 28.72 4.33 -4.30
CA VAL A 579 28.23 3.85 -3.01
C VAL A 579 26.94 3.02 -3.09
N ARG A 580 26.19 3.09 -4.19
CA ARG A 580 24.83 2.52 -4.30
C ARG A 580 24.69 1.05 -3.91
N GLU A 581 25.71 0.22 -4.15
CA GLU A 581 25.65 -1.20 -3.76
C GLU A 581 25.61 -1.37 -2.24
N ARG A 582 26.25 -0.47 -1.47
CA ARG A 582 26.19 -0.47 0.00
C ARG A 582 24.80 -0.14 0.55
N TYR A 583 23.95 0.48 -0.27
CA TYR A 583 22.55 0.80 0.05
C TYR A 583 21.59 -0.27 -0.49
N THR A 584 22.06 -1.51 -0.59
CA THR A 584 21.21 -2.68 -0.88
C THR A 584 21.19 -3.60 0.34
N PHE A 585 20.11 -4.35 0.52
CA PHE A 585 20.00 -5.29 1.62
C PHE A 585 21.07 -6.40 1.52
N ASP A 586 21.39 -6.82 0.30
CA ASP A 586 22.40 -7.86 0.01
C ASP A 586 23.79 -7.53 0.57
N ALA A 587 24.17 -6.24 0.62
CA ALA A 587 25.43 -5.80 1.19
C ALA A 587 25.54 -6.03 2.71
N HIS A 588 24.42 -6.24 3.40
CA HIS A 588 24.36 -6.41 4.86
C HIS A 588 23.87 -7.79 5.31
N ALA A 589 23.42 -8.62 4.37
CA ALA A 589 22.77 -9.89 4.69
C ALA A 589 23.69 -10.88 5.41
N ASP A 590 24.98 -10.95 5.05
CA ASP A 590 25.94 -11.85 5.71
C ASP A 590 26.10 -11.50 7.19
N ARG A 591 26.28 -10.21 7.50
CA ARG A 591 26.36 -9.71 8.87
C ARG A 591 25.08 -9.99 9.67
N LEU A 592 23.92 -9.88 9.02
CA LEU A 592 22.63 -10.19 9.65
C LEU A 592 22.51 -11.69 9.97
N VAL A 593 22.94 -12.56 9.05
CA VAL A 593 22.96 -14.02 9.27
C VAL A 593 23.94 -14.39 10.38
N GLU A 594 25.11 -13.77 10.44
CA GLU A 594 26.08 -13.97 11.52
C GLU A 594 25.50 -13.58 12.88
N LEU A 595 24.76 -12.46 12.94
CA LEU A 595 24.03 -12.04 14.14
C LEU A 595 23.01 -13.11 14.54
N PHE A 596 22.13 -13.53 13.63
CA PHE A 596 21.13 -14.55 13.92
C PHE A 596 21.76 -15.86 14.43
N GLY A 597 22.80 -16.34 13.75
CA GLY A 597 23.51 -17.55 14.15
C GLY A 597 24.21 -17.41 15.50
N SER A 598 24.62 -16.20 15.89
CA SER A 598 25.21 -15.96 17.23
C SER A 598 24.20 -16.01 18.37
N LEU A 599 22.92 -15.73 18.08
CA LEU A 599 21.84 -15.74 19.06
C LEU A 599 21.18 -17.12 19.18
N ALA A 600 21.18 -17.90 18.10
CA ALA A 600 20.59 -19.24 18.06
C ALA A 600 21.46 -20.35 18.69
N ARG A 601 22.74 -20.05 18.99
CA ARG A 601 23.69 -20.96 19.64
C ARG A 601 23.77 -20.68 21.13
#